data_AF-A0AAV0BD79-F1
#
_entry.id   AF-A0AAV0BD79-F1
#
_cell.length_a   1.000
_cell.length_b   1.000
_cell.length_c   1.000
_cell.angle_alpha   90.00
_cell.angle_beta   90.00
_cell.angle_gamma   90.00
#
_symmetry.space_group_name_H-M   'P 1'
#
loop_
_entity.id
_entity.type
_entity.pdbx_description
1 polymer ?
#
loop_
_entity_poly.entity_id
_entity_poly.type
_entity_poly.pdbx_seq_one_letter_code
_entity_poly.pdbx_strand_id
1 'polypeptide(L)' 'MVYRMLDEEGINLSASSALNVVLAVKMAEQMGKGKRIVTMLCDSASMYQSNLFSKS' A
#
# COMPACT_ATOMS: atom_id res chain seq x y z
N MET A 1 2.03 4.34 5.73
CA MET A 1 2.21 3.43 4.58
C MET A 1 1.86 4.12 3.28
N VAL A 2 0.63 4.60 3.07
CA VAL A 2 0.22 5.32 1.83
C VAL A 2 1.22 6.42 1.42
N TYR A 3 1.53 7.34 2.34
CA TYR A 3 2.49 8.42 2.07
C TYR A 3 3.89 7.91 1.70
N ARG A 4 4.38 6.88 2.38
CA ARG A 4 5.69 6.27 2.09
C ARG A 4 5.70 5.60 0.72
N MET A 5 4.63 4.87 0.36
CA MET A 5 4.52 4.25 -0.96
C MET A 5 4.54 5.30 -2.09
N LEU A 6 3.92 6.45 -1.86
CA LEU A 6 3.94 7.54 -2.83
C LEU A 6 5.32 8.23 -2.90
N ASP A 7 5.93 8.52 -1.76
CA ASP A 7 7.16 9.31 -1.64
C ASP A 7 8.44 8.50 -1.94
N GLU A 8 8.53 7.26 -1.44
CA GLU A 8 9.70 6.39 -1.55
C GLU A 8 9.64 5.51 -2.81
N GLU A 9 8.46 4.99 -3.17
CA GLU A 9 8.30 4.01 -4.26
C GLU A 9 7.62 4.59 -5.51
N GLY A 10 7.08 5.81 -5.45
CA GLY A 10 6.34 6.42 -6.55
C GLY A 10 4.98 5.75 -6.85
N ILE A 11 4.44 4.96 -5.91
CA ILE A 11 3.20 4.18 -6.11
C ILE A 11 2.01 4.95 -5.53
N ASN A 12 1.11 5.39 -6.42
CA ASN A 12 -0.16 6.02 -6.05
C ASN A 12 -1.26 4.97 -5.79
N LEU A 13 -1.68 4.81 -4.52
CA LEU A 13 -2.67 3.83 -4.09
C LEU A 13 -3.54 4.35 -2.94
N SER A 14 -4.76 3.83 -2.78
CA SER A 14 -5.65 4.19 -1.67
C SER A 14 -5.17 3.63 -0.32
N ALA A 15 -5.82 4.08 0.77
CA ALA A 15 -5.59 3.52 2.11
C ALA A 15 -5.90 2.03 2.20
N SER A 16 -6.97 1.55 1.55
CA SER A 16 -7.35 0.13 1.49
C SER A 16 -6.24 -0.69 0.81
N SER A 17 -5.81 -0.24 -0.37
CA SER A 17 -4.75 -0.88 -1.14
C SER A 17 -3.41 -0.90 -0.39
N ALA A 18 -3.13 0.09 0.47
CA ALA A 18 -1.93 0.08 1.31
C ALA A 18 -1.94 -1.04 2.35
N LEU A 19 -3.11 -1.42 2.88
CA LEU A 19 -3.23 -2.53 3.83
C LEU A 19 -2.90 -3.87 3.17
N ASN A 20 -3.26 -4.05 1.91
CA ASN A 20 -2.89 -5.24 1.14
C ASN A 20 -1.37 -5.40 1.06
N VAL A 21 -0.63 -4.31 0.89
CA VAL A 21 0.85 -4.31 0.90
C VAL A 21 1.40 -4.64 2.28
N VAL A 22 0.85 -4.03 3.34
CA VAL A 22 1.24 -4.34 4.73
C VAL A 22 1.05 -5.83 5.04
N LEU A 23 -0.08 -6.40 4.64
CA LEU A 23 -0.37 -7.82 4.83
C LEU A 23 0.55 -8.71 4.00
N ALA A 24 0.86 -8.31 2.75
CA ALA A 24 1.81 -9.05 1.92
C ALA A 24 3.21 -9.10 2.53
N VAL A 25 3.70 -7.98 3.10
CA VAL A 25 4.98 -7.93 3.82
C VAL A 25 4.95 -8.85 5.04
N LYS A 26 3.90 -8.75 5.88
CA LYS A 26 3.74 -9.63 7.06
C LYS A 26 3.68 -11.11 6.66
N MET A 27 3.00 -11.43 5.56
CA MET A 27 2.92 -12.80 5.05
C MET A 27 4.30 -13.30 4.58
N ALA A 28 5.07 -12.44 3.90
CA ALA A 28 6.42 -12.78 3.47
C ALA A 28 7.36 -13.05 4.67
N GLU A 29 7.25 -12.27 5.74
CA GLU A 29 7.97 -12.49 7.00
C GLU A 29 7.60 -13.85 7.65
N GLN A 30 6.32 -14.20 7.64
CA GLN A 30 5.83 -15.45 8.22
C GLN A 30 6.19 -16.70 7.41
N MET A 31 6.12 -16.64 6.07
CA MET A 31 6.36 -17.80 5.20
C MET A 31 7.84 -18.12 5.01
N GLY A 32 8.74 -17.16 5.26
CA GLY A 32 10.18 -17.33 5.10
C GLY A 32 10.68 -17.22 3.66
N LYS A 33 11.99 -17.38 3.49
CA LYS A 33 12.71 -17.12 2.24
C LYS A 33 12.31 -18.08 1.11
N GLY A 34 12.42 -17.60 -0.14
CA GLY A 34 12.15 -18.38 -1.35
C GLY A 34 10.69 -18.41 -1.78
N LYS A 35 9.79 -17.72 -1.06
CA LYS A 35 8.38 -17.55 -1.44
C LYS A 35 8.16 -16.19 -2.09
N ARG A 36 7.27 -16.12 -3.07
CA ARG A 36 6.84 -14.87 -3.70
C ARG A 36 5.39 -14.61 -3.33
N ILE A 37 5.15 -13.47 -2.68
CA ILE A 37 3.80 -13.00 -2.34
C ILE A 37 3.36 -12.00 -3.39
N VAL A 38 2.13 -12.15 -3.89
CA VAL A 38 1.50 -11.23 -4.84
C VAL A 38 0.24 -10.70 -4.18
N THR A 39 -0.02 -9.41 -4.31
CA THR A 39 -1.22 -8.76 -3.80
C THR A 39 -1.75 -7.76 -4.81
N MET A 40 -3.01 -7.35 -4.65
CA MET A 40 -3.68 -6.43 -5.56
C MET A 40 -3.75 -5.02 -4.99
N LEU A 41 -3.52 -4.03 -5.86
CA LEU A 41 -3.83 -2.62 -5.61
C LEU A 41 -5.12 -2.30 -6.35
N CYS A 42 -6.18 -2.00 -5.62
CA CYS A 42 -7.54 -1.94 -6.14
C CYS A 42 -7.91 -0.56 -6.70
N ASP A 43 -7.26 0.49 -6.22
CA ASP A 43 -7.67 1.88 -6.43
C ASP A 43 -6.53 2.87 -6.09
N SER A 44 -6.62 4.07 -6.65
CA SER A 44 -5.63 5.14 -6.47
C SER A 44 -6.03 6.09 -5.33
N ALA A 45 -5.03 6.76 -4.74
CA ALA A 45 -5.26 7.81 -3.75
C ALA A 45 -6.03 8.99 -4.33
N SER A 46 -5.97 9.19 -5.65
CA SER A 46 -6.60 10.30 -6.37
C SER A 46 -8.12 10.37 -6.13
N MET A 47 -8.79 9.21 -6.01
CA MET A 47 -10.24 9.17 -5.74
C MET A 47 -10.61 9.70 -4.34
N TYR A 48 -9.64 9.70 -3.42
CA TYR A 48 -9.84 10.09 -2.01
C TYR A 48 -9.01 11.31 -1.64
N GLN A 49 -8.49 12.05 -2.63
CA GLN A 49 -7.44 13.04 -2.40
C GLN A 49 -7.84 14.13 -1.40
N SER A 50 -9.09 14.59 -1.46
CA SER A 50 -9.63 15.62 -0.57
C SER A 50 -9.58 15.24 0.91
N ASN A 51 -9.83 13.97 1.23
CA ASN A 51 -9.82 13.47 2.61
C ASN A 51 -8.44 12.94 3.01
N LEU A 52 -7.80 12.21 2.10
CA LEU A 52 -6.56 11.48 2.38
C LEU A 52 -5.37 12.40 2.57
N PHE A 53 -5.31 13.51 1.81
CA PHE A 53 -4.24 14.51 1.89
C PHE A 53 -4.70 15.81 2.56
N SER A 54 -5.86 15.81 3.23
CA SER A 54 -6.28 16.99 3.98
C SER A 54 -5.28 17.29 5.10
N LYS A 55 -4.94 18.56 5.26
CA LYS A 55 -4.13 19.08 6.37
C LYS A 55 -4.98 19.79 7.44
N SER A 56 -6.30 19.80 7.25
CA SER A 56 -7.28 20.39 8.17
C SER A 56 -7.46 19.55 9.42
#